data_AF-A0A7I8DUL0-F1
#
_entry.id   AF-A0A7I8DUL0-F1
#
_cell.length_a   1.000
_cell.length_b   1.000
_cell.length_c   1.000
_cell.angle_alpha   90.00
_cell.angle_beta   90.00
_cell.angle_gamma   90.00
#
_symmetry.space_group_name_H-M   'P 1'
#
loop_
_entity.id
_entity.type
_entity.pdbx_description
1 polymer ?
#
loop_
_entity_poly.entity_id
_entity_poly.type
_entity_poly.pdbx_seq_one_letter_code
_entity_poly.pdbx_strand_id
1 'polypeptide(L)'
;MNGFENRLIQARKDNHFTQEELALRLGVTPQAISKWERGMGYPDIELAVSLSHLLNCSLDYMFQGEERMDFSEKSEGKPSGEVLENILAEPLLLEIGTGLVAAAYEESTGRFAALSDIRKRLAGSLGLLLPKIRIRDREEMDKFSYRILAYDEILYESTFTREEEVSFTQIYTDLEKVSISQYGKIINKQLTKSLTDNLAEKHPEIIKGVVPEKISLIQFQKLLIQIYEKKGNLHNLIKIVELLDEKIDGTKEINKLADDIIRELPV
;
A
#
# COMPACT_ATOMS: atom_id res chain seq x y z
N MET A 1 18.15 41.15 20.49
CA MET A 1 17.71 39.82 20.09
C MET A 1 18.18 39.62 18.66
N ASN A 2 19.07 38.66 18.45
CA ASN A 2 19.52 38.24 17.13
C ASN A 2 18.33 37.55 16.42
N GLY A 3 18.42 37.42 15.10
CA GLY A 3 17.33 36.80 14.34
C GLY A 3 17.13 35.32 14.64
N PHE A 4 18.20 34.64 15.09
CA PHE A 4 18.24 33.18 15.27
C PHE A 4 17.29 32.68 16.35
N GLU A 5 17.30 33.26 17.55
CA GLU A 5 16.50 32.76 18.66
C GLU A 5 15.00 32.83 18.36
N ASN A 6 14.55 33.91 17.70
CA ASN A 6 13.16 34.11 17.34
C ASN A 6 12.71 33.11 16.26
N ARG A 7 13.58 32.84 15.27
CA ARG A 7 13.30 31.86 14.21
C ARG A 7 13.32 30.43 14.74
N LEU A 8 14.21 30.10 15.68
CA LEU A 8 14.21 28.81 16.36
C LEU A 8 12.90 28.59 17.14
N ILE A 9 12.45 29.59 17.91
CA ILE A 9 11.17 29.55 18.62
C ILE A 9 10.01 29.33 17.64
N GLN A 10 9.99 30.08 16.53
CA GLN A 10 8.92 30.01 15.55
C GLN A 10 8.90 28.65 14.84
N ALA A 11 10.03 28.20 14.32
CA ALA A 11 10.14 26.91 13.62
C ALA A 11 9.78 25.73 14.54
N ARG A 12 10.15 25.80 15.83
CA ARG A 12 9.74 24.80 16.81
C ARG A 12 8.22 24.76 17.01
N LYS A 13 7.58 25.93 17.12
CA LYS A 13 6.12 26.03 17.29
C LYS A 13 5.36 25.58 16.04
N ASP A 14 5.87 25.90 14.86
CA ASP A 14 5.29 25.49 13.58
C ASP A 14 5.31 23.97 13.39
N ASN A 15 6.32 23.30 13.94
CA ASN A 15 6.42 21.84 13.98
C ASN A 15 5.76 21.21 15.23
N HIS A 16 5.04 22.00 16.02
CA HIS A 16 4.31 21.56 17.22
C HIS A 16 5.17 20.89 18.31
N PHE A 17 6.44 21.28 18.46
CA PHE A 17 7.31 20.72 19.51
C PHE A 17 7.36 21.60 20.76
N THR A 18 7.39 20.98 21.93
CA THR A 18 7.86 21.58 23.19
C THR A 18 9.39 21.69 23.22
N GLN A 19 9.95 22.48 24.15
CA GLN A 19 11.42 22.55 24.30
C GLN A 19 11.99 21.19 24.69
N GLU A 20 11.26 20.44 25.52
CA GLU A 20 11.59 19.10 25.98
C GLU A 20 11.59 18.09 24.82
N GLU A 21 10.56 18.10 23.97
CA GLU A 21 10.49 17.20 22.82
C GLU A 21 11.57 17.50 21.78
N LEU A 22 11.84 18.78 21.51
CA LEU A 22 12.91 19.17 20.59
C LEU A 22 14.29 18.73 21.14
N ALA A 23 14.52 18.93 22.44
CA ALA A 23 15.74 18.50 23.10
C ALA A 23 15.94 16.98 23.03
N LEU A 24 14.87 16.22 23.30
CA LEU A 24 14.88 14.76 23.22
C LEU A 24 15.24 14.27 21.81
N ARG A 25 14.65 14.88 20.77
CA ARG A 25 14.90 14.52 19.37
C ARG A 25 16.31 14.88 18.90
N LEU A 26 16.89 15.93 19.44
CA LEU A 26 18.27 16.37 19.16
C LEU A 26 19.33 15.67 20.01
N GLY A 27 18.93 14.86 21.00
CA GLY A 27 19.87 14.26 21.95
C GLY A 27 20.56 15.28 22.86
N VAL A 28 19.92 16.42 23.13
CA VAL A 28 20.44 17.49 24.02
C VAL A 28 19.53 17.69 25.23
N THR A 29 19.97 18.53 26.17
CA THR A 29 19.15 18.86 27.35
C THR A 29 18.15 19.99 27.04
N PRO A 30 16.95 20.02 27.65
CA PRO A 30 15.99 21.12 27.47
C PRO A 30 16.59 22.50 27.83
N GLN A 31 17.53 22.53 28.78
CA GLN A 31 18.27 23.74 29.15
C GLN A 31 19.12 24.28 27.98
N ALA A 32 19.65 23.42 27.11
CA ALA A 32 20.37 23.81 25.91
C ALA A 32 19.45 24.53 24.91
N ILE A 33 18.26 23.96 24.64
CA ILE A 33 17.24 24.61 23.79
C ILE A 33 16.81 25.95 24.38
N SER A 34 16.49 25.99 25.68
CA SER A 34 16.13 27.23 26.39
C SER A 34 17.23 28.30 26.36
N LYS A 35 18.50 27.88 26.34
CA LYS A 35 19.65 28.78 26.25
C LYS A 35 19.75 29.39 24.85
N TRP A 36 19.55 28.58 23.79
CA TRP A 36 19.54 29.04 22.40
C TRP A 36 18.36 29.96 22.10
N GLU A 37 17.16 29.61 22.55
CA GLU A 37 15.94 30.43 22.38
C GLU A 37 15.96 31.75 23.16
N ARG A 38 16.87 31.90 24.13
CA ARG A 38 17.11 33.18 24.83
C ARG A 38 18.30 33.96 24.29
N GLY A 39 18.90 33.51 23.18
CA GLY A 39 20.08 34.13 22.58
C GLY A 39 21.35 33.98 23.43
N MET A 40 21.36 33.07 24.40
CA MET A 40 22.49 32.86 25.32
C MET A 40 23.47 31.81 24.80
N GLY A 41 23.70 31.77 23.49
CA GLY A 41 24.59 30.81 22.82
C GLY A 41 23.93 30.15 21.62
N TYR A 42 24.71 29.37 20.88
CA TYR A 42 24.28 28.71 19.64
C TYR A 42 24.50 27.20 19.72
N PRO A 43 23.73 26.40 18.97
CA PRO A 43 24.09 25.01 18.69
C PRO A 43 25.44 24.98 17.96
N ASP A 44 26.20 23.89 18.13
CA ASP A 44 27.34 23.62 17.25
C ASP A 44 26.87 23.28 15.83
N ILE A 45 27.83 23.12 14.90
CA ILE A 45 27.53 22.92 13.48
C ILE A 45 26.70 21.63 13.26
N GLU A 46 26.99 20.54 13.97
CA GLU A 46 26.28 19.27 13.81
C GLU A 46 24.85 19.36 14.35
N LEU A 47 24.65 20.02 15.49
CA LEU A 47 23.34 20.27 16.08
C LEU A 47 22.54 21.30 15.27
N ALA A 48 23.20 22.28 14.66
CA ALA A 48 22.56 23.24 13.77
C ALA A 48 22.01 22.54 12.51
N VAL A 49 22.79 21.65 11.88
CA VAL A 49 22.33 20.83 10.74
C VAL A 49 21.16 19.94 11.16
N SER A 50 21.25 19.32 12.34
CA SER A 50 20.19 18.46 12.88
C SER A 50 18.90 19.26 13.18
N LEU A 51 19.03 20.50 13.68
CA LEU A 51 17.93 21.45 13.87
C LEU A 51 17.26 21.80 12.54
N SER A 52 18.04 22.07 11.50
CA SER A 52 17.55 22.36 10.15
C SER A 52 16.66 21.23 9.62
N HIS A 53 17.10 19.98 9.75
CA HIS A 53 16.31 18.81 9.35
C HIS A 53 15.07 18.58 10.22
N LEU A 54 15.18 18.68 11.55
CA LEU A 54 14.07 18.40 12.46
C LEU A 54 12.97 19.46 12.40
N LEU A 55 13.33 20.70 12.11
CA LEU A 55 12.40 21.84 12.05
C LEU A 55 12.02 22.22 10.61
N ASN A 56 12.48 21.45 9.62
CA ASN A 56 12.20 21.63 8.20
C ASN A 56 12.47 23.07 7.70
N CYS A 57 13.67 23.60 7.98
CA CYS A 57 14.07 24.95 7.55
C CYS A 57 15.59 25.06 7.30
N SER A 58 16.05 26.03 6.50
CA SER A 58 17.47 26.14 6.11
C SER A 58 18.30 26.70 7.24
N LEU A 59 19.60 26.38 7.24
CA LEU A 59 20.56 27.11 8.06
C LEU A 59 20.59 28.60 7.68
N ASP A 60 20.44 28.94 6.40
CA ASP A 60 20.36 30.32 5.93
C ASP A 60 19.10 31.04 6.45
N TYR A 61 17.93 30.40 6.42
CA TYR A 61 16.74 30.91 7.11
C TYR A 61 17.04 31.09 8.60
N MET A 62 17.55 30.05 9.25
CA MET A 62 17.72 30.02 10.70
C MET A 62 18.71 31.08 11.20
N PHE A 63 19.83 31.30 10.50
CA PHE A 63 20.89 32.22 10.93
C PHE A 63 20.87 33.58 10.22
N GLN A 64 20.47 33.65 8.96
CA GLN A 64 20.54 34.86 8.13
C GLN A 64 19.17 35.53 7.91
N GLY A 65 18.06 34.79 8.01
CA GLY A 65 16.71 35.34 7.98
C GLY A 65 16.14 35.60 6.58
N GLU A 66 16.64 34.88 5.58
CA GLU A 66 16.07 34.86 4.23
C GLU A 66 14.68 34.20 4.22
N GLU A 67 13.90 34.38 3.14
CA GLU A 67 12.56 33.77 3.02
C GLU A 67 12.61 32.26 3.27
N ARG A 68 11.56 31.73 3.90
CA ARG A 68 11.42 30.33 4.25
C ARG A 68 11.55 29.49 2.97
N MET A 69 12.73 28.96 2.69
CA MET A 69 12.89 27.91 1.70
C MET A 69 12.22 26.68 2.29
N ASP A 70 11.07 26.33 1.73
CA ASP A 70 10.42 25.05 2.01
C ASP A 70 11.39 23.97 1.52
N PHE A 71 11.87 23.11 2.42
CA PHE A 71 12.79 22.00 2.06
C PHE A 71 12.06 20.88 1.29
N SER A 72 11.06 21.24 0.49
CA SER A 72 10.48 20.37 -0.52
C SER A 72 11.30 20.44 -1.82
N GLU A 73 12.63 20.36 -1.76
CA GLU A 73 13.44 20.01 -2.93
C GLU A 73 14.46 18.93 -2.59
N LYS A 74 14.06 17.72 -2.96
CA LYS A 74 14.85 16.62 -3.55
C LYS A 74 16.21 16.36 -2.91
N SER A 75 16.24 15.31 -2.10
CA SER A 75 17.46 14.54 -1.84
C SER A 75 18.07 14.05 -3.16
N GLU A 76 19.13 14.70 -3.62
CA GLU A 76 20.09 14.05 -4.52
C GLU A 76 20.72 12.87 -3.76
N GLY A 77 20.34 11.65 -4.14
CA GLY A 77 20.94 10.41 -3.64
C GLY A 77 19.97 9.37 -3.07
N LYS A 78 18.70 9.73 -2.81
CA LYS A 78 17.62 8.75 -2.65
C LYS A 78 16.48 9.16 -3.56
N PRO A 79 15.99 8.29 -4.45
CA PRO A 79 14.78 8.60 -5.21
C PRO A 79 13.69 8.98 -4.22
N SER A 80 13.06 10.13 -4.44
CA SER A 80 11.94 10.59 -3.61
C SER A 80 10.85 9.52 -3.56
N GLY A 81 10.02 9.54 -2.51
CA GLY A 81 8.87 8.63 -2.41
C GLY A 81 8.04 8.61 -3.69
N GLU A 82 7.85 9.77 -4.33
CA GLU A 82 7.16 9.92 -5.62
C GLU A 82 7.90 9.23 -6.78
N VAL A 83 9.23 9.30 -6.85
CA VAL A 83 10.01 8.60 -7.88
C VAL A 83 9.98 7.09 -7.64
N LEU A 84 10.03 6.65 -6.38
CA LEU A 84 9.86 5.24 -6.03
C LEU A 84 8.44 4.74 -6.34
N GLU A 85 7.41 5.55 -6.13
CA GLU A 85 6.03 5.22 -6.49
C GLU A 85 5.85 4.96 -7.99
N ASN A 86 6.64 5.63 -8.84
CA ASN A 86 6.65 5.35 -10.28
C ASN A 86 7.37 4.05 -10.66
N ILE A 87 8.18 3.48 -9.76
CA ILE A 87 8.82 2.15 -9.94
C ILE A 87 7.86 1.04 -9.51
N LEU A 88 6.96 1.33 -8.56
CA LEU A 88 6.07 0.34 -7.99
C LEU A 88 4.82 0.17 -8.86
N ALA A 89 4.78 -0.93 -9.60
CA ALA A 89 3.57 -1.34 -10.30
C ALA A 89 2.49 -1.76 -9.28
N GLU A 90 1.25 -1.33 -9.53
CA GLU A 90 0.13 -1.57 -8.62
C GLU A 90 -0.40 -3.00 -8.80
N PRO A 91 -0.69 -3.75 -7.72
CA PRO A 91 -1.17 -5.13 -7.82
C PRO A 91 -2.49 -5.30 -8.58
N LEU A 92 -3.33 -4.25 -8.61
CA LEU A 92 -4.54 -4.19 -9.43
C LEU A 92 -4.83 -2.72 -9.80
N LEU A 93 -4.75 -2.43 -11.10
CA LEU A 93 -4.88 -1.09 -11.65
C LEU A 93 -5.99 -1.07 -12.71
N LEU A 94 -6.83 -0.05 -12.65
CA LEU A 94 -7.77 0.31 -13.71
C LEU A 94 -7.22 1.54 -14.42
N GLU A 95 -6.76 1.38 -15.64
CA GLU A 95 -6.39 2.51 -16.51
C GLU A 95 -7.60 2.93 -17.33
N ILE A 96 -7.83 4.23 -17.46
CA ILE A 96 -8.95 4.80 -18.22
C ILE A 96 -8.44 5.82 -19.25
N GLY A 97 -9.07 5.84 -20.41
CA GLY A 97 -8.88 6.89 -21.40
C GLY A 97 -9.48 8.22 -20.92
N THR A 98 -9.02 9.31 -21.52
CA THR A 98 -9.41 10.70 -21.14
C THR A 98 -10.93 10.96 -21.21
N GLY A 99 -11.65 10.24 -22.07
CA GLY A 99 -13.11 10.32 -22.19
C GLY A 99 -13.89 9.66 -21.05
N LEU A 100 -13.24 8.87 -20.19
CA LEU A 100 -13.86 8.26 -19.00
C LEU A 100 -13.63 9.07 -17.72
N VAL A 101 -12.78 10.11 -17.75
CA VAL A 101 -12.39 10.88 -16.56
C VAL A 101 -13.59 11.54 -15.89
N ALA A 102 -14.53 12.09 -16.66
CA ALA A 102 -15.74 12.70 -16.11
C ALA A 102 -16.61 11.68 -15.36
N ALA A 103 -16.83 10.50 -15.95
CA ALA A 103 -17.57 9.41 -15.32
C ALA A 103 -16.82 8.87 -14.07
N ALA A 104 -15.50 8.80 -14.12
CA ALA A 104 -14.66 8.41 -12.97
C ALA A 104 -14.76 9.41 -11.82
N TYR A 105 -14.83 10.72 -12.14
CA TYR A 105 -15.02 11.77 -11.15
C TYR A 105 -16.40 11.67 -10.51
N GLU A 106 -17.46 11.42 -11.27
CA GLU A 106 -18.80 11.18 -10.74
C GLU A 106 -18.81 9.98 -9.77
N GLU A 107 -18.22 8.86 -10.16
CA GLU A 107 -18.08 7.69 -9.28
C GLU A 107 -17.27 7.96 -8.01
N SER A 108 -16.28 8.86 -8.10
CA SER A 108 -15.48 9.29 -6.95
C SER A 108 -16.31 10.02 -5.89
N THR A 109 -17.40 10.70 -6.28
CA THR A 109 -18.33 11.35 -5.34
C THR A 109 -19.06 10.32 -4.47
N GLY A 110 -19.40 9.18 -5.06
CA GLY A 110 -19.90 7.98 -4.36
C GLY A 110 -18.80 7.16 -3.68
N ARG A 111 -17.55 7.66 -3.68
CA ARG A 111 -16.34 7.00 -3.16
C ARG A 111 -16.14 5.58 -3.71
N PHE A 112 -16.56 5.35 -4.95
CA PHE A 112 -16.51 4.04 -5.60
C PHE A 112 -17.16 2.92 -4.74
N ALA A 113 -18.35 3.18 -4.17
CA ALA A 113 -19.04 2.25 -3.26
C ALA A 113 -19.18 0.83 -3.84
N ALA A 114 -19.42 0.70 -5.15
CA ALA A 114 -19.51 -0.58 -5.83
C ALA A 114 -18.24 -1.45 -5.69
N LEU A 115 -17.05 -0.84 -5.63
CA LEU A 115 -15.80 -1.59 -5.41
C LEU A 115 -15.74 -2.24 -4.03
N SER A 116 -16.28 -1.58 -3.00
CA SER A 116 -16.42 -2.20 -1.68
C SER A 116 -17.32 -3.43 -1.74
N ASP A 117 -18.41 -3.35 -2.50
CA ASP A 117 -19.36 -4.46 -2.60
C ASP A 117 -18.81 -5.63 -3.43
N ILE A 118 -18.05 -5.36 -4.50
CA ILE A 118 -17.29 -6.39 -5.23
C ILE A 118 -16.34 -7.10 -4.28
N ARG A 119 -15.53 -6.36 -3.50
CA ARG A 119 -14.59 -6.96 -2.54
C ARG A 119 -15.30 -7.85 -1.52
N LYS A 120 -16.39 -7.36 -0.92
CA LYS A 120 -17.18 -8.14 0.05
C LYS A 120 -17.76 -9.40 -0.58
N ARG A 121 -18.31 -9.29 -1.80
CA ARG A 121 -18.89 -10.42 -2.52
C ARG A 121 -17.85 -11.47 -2.84
N LEU A 122 -16.73 -11.09 -3.46
CA LEU A 122 -15.65 -12.03 -3.79
C LEU A 122 -15.01 -12.68 -2.56
N ALA A 123 -14.83 -11.93 -1.47
CA ALA A 123 -14.36 -12.48 -0.21
C ALA A 123 -15.37 -13.48 0.39
N GLY A 124 -16.66 -13.13 0.37
CA GLY A 124 -17.73 -13.97 0.93
C GLY A 124 -18.00 -15.23 0.13
N SER A 125 -18.08 -15.13 -1.20
CA SER A 125 -18.46 -16.25 -2.07
C SER A 125 -17.30 -17.14 -2.47
N LEU A 126 -16.12 -16.56 -2.73
CA LEU A 126 -14.96 -17.26 -3.29
C LEU A 126 -13.73 -17.25 -2.38
N GLY A 127 -13.77 -16.58 -1.23
CA GLY A 127 -12.60 -16.43 -0.35
C GLY A 127 -11.49 -15.56 -0.94
N LEU A 128 -11.79 -14.73 -1.94
CA LEU A 128 -10.79 -13.91 -2.63
C LEU A 128 -10.66 -12.54 -1.97
N LEU A 129 -9.44 -12.19 -1.54
CA LEU A 129 -9.13 -10.84 -1.12
C LEU A 129 -8.51 -10.06 -2.28
N LEU A 130 -9.16 -8.97 -2.66
CA LEU A 130 -8.58 -8.06 -3.65
C LEU A 130 -7.70 -7.00 -2.97
N PRO A 131 -6.62 -6.58 -3.65
CA PRO A 131 -5.85 -5.42 -3.21
C PRO A 131 -6.68 -4.13 -3.38
N LYS A 132 -6.10 -3.01 -2.92
CA LYS A 132 -6.62 -1.70 -3.28
C LYS A 132 -6.54 -1.57 -4.80
N ILE A 133 -7.68 -1.23 -5.41
CA ILE A 133 -7.75 -0.95 -6.85
C ILE A 133 -7.43 0.53 -7.00
N ARG A 134 -6.38 0.83 -7.76
CA ARG A 134 -6.10 2.21 -8.16
C ARG A 134 -6.74 2.49 -9.51
N ILE A 135 -7.15 3.73 -9.73
CA ILE A 135 -7.65 4.20 -11.02
C ILE A 135 -6.69 5.29 -11.48
N ARG A 136 -6.22 5.19 -12.72
CA ARG A 136 -5.32 6.18 -13.34
C ARG A 136 -5.80 6.48 -14.75
N ASP A 137 -5.76 7.73 -15.14
CA ASP A 137 -5.94 8.11 -16.54
C ASP A 137 -4.64 7.94 -17.33
N ARG A 138 -4.79 7.67 -18.62
CA ARG A 138 -3.69 7.59 -19.59
C ARG A 138 -4.05 8.38 -20.83
N GLU A 139 -3.19 9.34 -21.18
CA GLU A 139 -3.39 10.18 -22.36
C GLU A 139 -3.14 9.41 -23.66
N GLU A 140 -2.30 8.38 -23.62
CA GLU A 140 -1.92 7.57 -24.77
C GLU A 140 -3.01 6.55 -25.17
N MET A 141 -4.03 6.37 -24.34
CA MET A 141 -5.13 5.43 -24.57
C MET A 141 -6.25 6.06 -25.40
N ASP A 142 -7.00 5.22 -26.11
CA ASP A 142 -8.22 5.64 -26.80
C ASP A 142 -9.19 6.30 -25.81
N LYS A 143 -9.81 7.41 -26.20
CA LYS A 143 -10.61 8.26 -25.32
C LYS A 143 -11.62 7.48 -24.47
N PHE A 144 -12.33 6.54 -25.10
CA PHE A 144 -13.39 5.76 -24.45
C PHE A 144 -12.96 4.33 -24.09
N SER A 145 -11.66 4.10 -23.90
CA SER A 145 -11.12 2.79 -23.52
C SER A 145 -10.79 2.69 -22.05
N TYR A 146 -10.68 1.45 -21.57
CA TYR A 146 -10.13 1.15 -20.26
C TYR A 146 -9.38 -0.18 -20.27
N ARG A 147 -8.44 -0.34 -19.34
CA ARG A 147 -7.64 -1.55 -19.15
C ARG A 147 -7.61 -1.94 -17.70
N ILE A 148 -7.59 -3.25 -17.44
CA ILE A 148 -7.36 -3.80 -16.11
C ILE A 148 -6.00 -4.48 -16.13
N LEU A 149 -5.12 -4.06 -15.23
CA LEU A 149 -3.77 -4.57 -15.12
C LEU A 149 -3.53 -5.17 -13.74
N ALA A 150 -2.70 -6.19 -13.69
CA ALA A 150 -2.03 -6.61 -12.47
C ALA A 150 -0.54 -6.33 -12.63
N TYR A 151 -0.01 -5.43 -11.81
CA TYR A 151 1.28 -4.81 -12.03
C TYR A 151 1.31 -4.16 -13.43
N ASP A 152 2.30 -4.49 -14.25
CA ASP A 152 2.42 -3.98 -15.63
C ASP A 152 1.81 -4.92 -16.68
N GLU A 153 1.19 -6.04 -16.25
CA GLU A 153 0.57 -6.98 -17.16
C GLU A 153 -0.89 -6.57 -17.43
N ILE A 154 -1.22 -6.30 -18.69
CA ILE A 154 -2.61 -6.07 -19.13
C ILE A 154 -3.36 -7.40 -19.08
N LEU A 155 -4.33 -7.48 -18.16
CA LEU A 155 -5.21 -8.64 -18.01
C LEU A 155 -6.45 -8.55 -18.90
N TYR A 156 -6.90 -7.33 -19.17
CA TYR A 156 -8.08 -7.06 -19.98
C TYR A 156 -8.05 -5.65 -20.56
N GLU A 157 -8.62 -5.48 -21.73
CA GLU A 157 -8.81 -4.21 -22.41
C GLU A 157 -10.18 -4.20 -23.08
N SER A 158 -10.86 -3.05 -23.03
CA SER A 158 -12.11 -2.84 -23.73
C SER A 158 -12.32 -1.36 -24.03
N THR A 159 -13.18 -1.09 -25.01
CA THR A 159 -13.46 0.26 -25.52
C THR A 159 -14.96 0.42 -25.74
N PHE A 160 -15.51 1.53 -25.27
CA PHE A 160 -16.87 1.95 -25.61
C PHE A 160 -16.86 2.62 -26.98
N THR A 161 -17.87 2.33 -27.80
CA THR A 161 -17.90 2.89 -29.17
C THR A 161 -18.24 4.37 -29.15
N ARG A 162 -19.05 4.79 -28.17
CA ARG A 162 -19.56 6.16 -28.02
C ARG A 162 -19.57 6.59 -26.56
N GLU A 163 -19.56 7.91 -26.35
CA GLU A 163 -19.61 8.51 -25.01
C GLU A 163 -20.88 8.14 -24.25
N GLU A 164 -22.03 8.04 -24.93
CA GLU A 164 -23.30 7.70 -24.28
C GLU A 164 -23.36 6.25 -23.77
N GLU A 165 -22.44 5.39 -24.21
CA GLU A 165 -22.33 3.99 -23.78
C GLU A 165 -21.44 3.82 -22.54
N VAL A 166 -20.69 4.85 -22.14
CA VAL A 166 -19.76 4.79 -21.01
C VAL A 166 -20.51 4.43 -19.74
N SER A 167 -20.11 3.32 -19.11
CA SER A 167 -20.77 2.79 -17.93
C SER A 167 -19.77 2.16 -16.98
N PHE A 168 -19.60 2.78 -15.81
CA PHE A 168 -18.76 2.21 -14.75
C PHE A 168 -19.30 0.88 -14.23
N THR A 169 -20.62 0.66 -14.30
CA THR A 169 -21.22 -0.65 -14.01
C THR A 169 -20.67 -1.76 -14.91
N GLN A 170 -20.47 -1.48 -16.21
CA GLN A 170 -19.85 -2.42 -17.13
C GLN A 170 -18.37 -2.64 -16.77
N ILE A 171 -17.62 -1.56 -16.52
CA ILE A 171 -16.21 -1.64 -16.11
C ILE A 171 -16.06 -2.48 -14.82
N TYR A 172 -16.92 -2.28 -13.84
CA TYR A 172 -16.94 -3.06 -12.60
C TYR A 172 -17.27 -4.54 -12.83
N THR A 173 -18.20 -4.82 -13.74
CA THR A 173 -18.55 -6.19 -14.12
C THR A 173 -17.34 -6.89 -14.73
N ASP A 174 -16.61 -6.22 -15.62
CA ASP A 174 -15.43 -6.79 -16.26
C ASP A 174 -14.25 -6.88 -15.27
N LEU A 175 -14.08 -5.90 -14.38
CA LEU A 175 -13.13 -5.97 -13.27
C LEU A 175 -13.37 -7.17 -12.37
N GLU A 176 -14.63 -7.45 -12.01
CA GLU A 176 -14.98 -8.61 -11.21
C GLU A 176 -14.65 -9.93 -11.94
N LYS A 177 -15.05 -10.05 -13.22
CA LYS A 177 -14.75 -11.25 -14.03
C LYS A 177 -13.25 -11.49 -14.19
N VAL A 178 -12.48 -10.43 -14.44
CA VAL A 178 -11.01 -10.50 -14.55
C VAL A 178 -10.40 -10.87 -13.22
N SER A 179 -10.89 -10.28 -12.12
CA SER A 179 -10.40 -10.58 -10.78
C SER A 179 -10.60 -12.05 -10.39
N ILE A 180 -11.69 -12.65 -10.83
CA ILE A 180 -11.97 -14.08 -10.66
C ILE A 180 -11.05 -14.90 -11.58
N SER A 181 -11.12 -14.68 -12.89
CA SER A 181 -10.44 -15.54 -13.87
C SER A 181 -8.90 -15.44 -13.85
N GLN A 182 -8.36 -14.32 -13.36
CA GLN A 182 -6.91 -14.06 -13.32
C GLN A 182 -6.39 -13.86 -11.88
N TYR A 183 -7.09 -14.35 -10.86
CA TYR A 183 -6.72 -14.13 -9.45
C TYR A 183 -5.28 -14.53 -9.13
N GLY A 184 -4.76 -15.59 -9.77
CA GLY A 184 -3.38 -16.05 -9.59
C GLY A 184 -2.31 -14.99 -9.92
N LYS A 185 -2.62 -14.03 -10.81
CA LYS A 185 -1.76 -12.88 -11.15
C LYS A 185 -1.93 -11.69 -10.20
N ILE A 186 -3.05 -11.63 -9.48
CA ILE A 186 -3.42 -10.52 -8.59
C ILE A 186 -2.96 -10.79 -7.15
N ILE A 187 -3.11 -12.03 -6.67
CA ILE A 187 -2.69 -12.39 -5.31
C ILE A 187 -1.18 -12.20 -5.17
N ASN A 188 -0.79 -11.49 -4.12
CA ASN A 188 0.60 -11.15 -3.86
C ASN A 188 0.99 -11.43 -2.42
N LYS A 189 2.29 -11.33 -2.14
CA LYS A 189 2.85 -11.62 -0.82
C LYS A 189 2.21 -10.78 0.29
N GLN A 190 1.82 -9.54 0.00
CA GLN A 190 1.17 -8.66 0.97
C GLN A 190 -0.25 -9.12 1.30
N LEU A 191 -1.05 -9.49 0.29
CA LEU A 191 -2.38 -10.06 0.47
C LEU A 191 -2.31 -11.39 1.21
N THR A 192 -1.36 -12.26 0.85
CA THR A 192 -1.15 -13.52 1.58
C THR A 192 -0.76 -13.26 3.03
N LYS A 193 0.11 -12.27 3.29
CA LYS A 193 0.43 -11.87 4.67
C LYS A 193 -0.80 -11.39 5.42
N SER A 194 -1.62 -10.54 4.80
CA SER A 194 -2.85 -10.06 5.41
C SER A 194 -3.81 -11.21 5.73
N LEU A 195 -3.95 -12.22 4.86
CA LEU A 195 -4.72 -13.43 5.12
C LEU A 195 -4.19 -14.16 6.37
N THR A 196 -2.88 -14.40 6.42
CA THR A 196 -2.26 -15.14 7.53
C THR A 196 -2.32 -14.37 8.85
N ASP A 197 -2.10 -13.05 8.82
CA ASP A 197 -2.18 -12.19 10.00
C ASP A 197 -3.60 -12.18 10.58
N ASN A 198 -4.62 -12.03 9.73
CA ASN A 198 -6.03 -12.08 10.15
C ASN A 198 -6.42 -13.45 10.72
N LEU A 199 -5.87 -14.54 10.15
CA LEU A 199 -6.10 -15.88 10.68
C LEU A 199 -5.39 -16.07 12.03
N ALA A 200 -4.17 -15.56 12.18
CA ALA A 200 -3.44 -15.63 13.44
C ALA A 200 -4.12 -14.82 14.55
N GLU A 201 -4.71 -13.67 14.21
CA GLU A 201 -5.46 -12.84 15.17
C GLU A 201 -6.74 -13.54 15.67
N LYS A 202 -7.48 -14.19 14.76
CA LYS A 202 -8.79 -14.79 15.10
C LYS A 202 -8.71 -16.25 15.54
N HIS A 203 -7.75 -17.00 15.00
CA HIS A 203 -7.58 -18.45 15.17
C HIS A 203 -6.07 -18.81 15.26
N PRO A 204 -5.34 -18.34 16.29
CA PRO A 204 -3.89 -18.47 16.38
C PRO A 204 -3.41 -19.93 16.28
N GLU A 205 -4.09 -20.85 16.93
CA GLU A 205 -3.70 -22.28 16.97
C GLU A 205 -3.83 -22.98 15.61
N ILE A 206 -4.56 -22.41 14.65
CA ILE A 206 -4.68 -22.99 13.30
C ILE A 206 -3.42 -22.74 12.46
N ILE A 207 -2.79 -21.57 12.63
CA ILE A 207 -1.70 -21.14 11.75
C ILE A 207 -0.33 -21.14 12.41
N LYS A 208 -0.28 -21.02 13.74
CA LYS A 208 0.96 -20.97 14.52
C LYS A 208 1.76 -22.26 14.35
N GLY A 209 3.03 -22.12 13.98
CA GLY A 209 3.89 -23.26 13.71
C GLY A 209 3.64 -23.93 12.35
N VAL A 210 2.71 -23.40 11.54
CA VAL A 210 2.44 -23.85 10.17
C VAL A 210 3.02 -22.86 9.19
N VAL A 211 2.56 -21.61 9.23
CA VAL A 211 3.01 -20.51 8.35
C VAL A 211 3.60 -19.39 9.22
N PRO A 212 4.88 -19.04 9.09
CA PRO A 212 5.85 -19.45 8.07
C PRO A 212 6.74 -20.67 8.41
N GLU A 213 6.54 -21.33 9.56
CA GLU A 213 7.52 -22.27 10.13
C GLU A 213 7.67 -23.59 9.34
N LYS A 214 6.56 -24.23 8.97
CA LYS A 214 6.59 -25.45 8.13
C LYS A 214 6.55 -25.11 6.64
N ILE A 215 5.84 -24.06 6.26
CA ILE A 215 5.76 -23.55 4.88
C ILE A 215 5.99 -22.06 4.83
N SER A 216 6.89 -21.60 3.96
CA SER A 216 7.11 -20.15 3.80
C SER A 216 5.86 -19.47 3.25
N LEU A 217 5.71 -18.17 3.53
CA LEU A 217 4.59 -17.37 3.04
C LEU A 217 4.44 -17.43 1.50
N ILE A 218 5.54 -17.52 0.76
CA ILE A 218 5.54 -17.63 -0.71
C ILE A 218 5.04 -19.01 -1.16
N GLN A 219 5.45 -20.08 -0.47
CA GLN A 219 4.96 -21.42 -0.77
C GLN A 219 3.47 -21.55 -0.43
N PHE A 220 3.02 -20.93 0.66
CA PHE A 220 1.61 -20.85 1.00
C PHE A 220 0.81 -20.07 -0.05
N GLN A 221 1.33 -18.93 -0.54
CA GLN A 221 0.73 -18.22 -1.68
C GLN A 221 0.59 -19.12 -2.91
N LYS A 222 1.65 -19.87 -3.28
CA LYS A 222 1.60 -20.81 -4.40
C LYS A 222 0.57 -21.91 -4.20
N LEU A 223 0.45 -22.43 -2.98
CA LEU A 223 -0.57 -23.42 -2.61
C LEU A 223 -1.98 -22.87 -2.82
N LEU A 224 -2.26 -21.66 -2.33
CA LEU A 224 -3.56 -21.00 -2.51
C LEU A 224 -3.86 -20.78 -4.00
N ILE A 225 -2.87 -20.36 -4.81
CA ILE A 225 -3.06 -20.22 -6.26
C ILE A 225 -3.44 -21.58 -6.88
N GLN A 226 -2.73 -22.66 -6.56
CA GLN A 226 -3.03 -23.99 -7.10
C GLN A 226 -4.41 -24.52 -6.68
N ILE A 227 -4.82 -24.28 -5.43
CA ILE A 227 -6.16 -24.64 -4.96
C ILE A 227 -7.22 -23.85 -5.74
N TYR A 228 -7.02 -22.55 -5.90
CA TYR A 228 -7.97 -21.69 -6.60
C TYR A 228 -8.08 -22.03 -8.09
N GLU A 229 -6.97 -22.25 -8.79
CA GLU A 229 -6.97 -22.62 -10.22
C GLU A 229 -7.72 -23.93 -10.49
N LYS A 230 -7.71 -24.86 -9.54
CA LYS A 230 -8.34 -26.18 -9.69
C LYS A 230 -9.79 -26.24 -9.17
N LYS A 231 -10.09 -25.56 -8.06
CA LYS A 231 -11.42 -25.60 -7.40
C LYS A 231 -12.28 -24.38 -7.72
N GLY A 232 -11.68 -23.27 -8.16
CA GLY A 232 -12.35 -21.99 -8.38
C GLY A 232 -12.76 -21.25 -7.10
N ASN A 233 -12.30 -21.70 -5.92
CA ASN A 233 -12.73 -21.17 -4.62
C ASN A 233 -11.65 -21.37 -3.53
N LEU A 234 -11.45 -20.36 -2.67
CA LEU A 234 -10.60 -20.36 -1.48
C LEU A 234 -11.36 -20.15 -0.17
N HIS A 235 -12.69 -20.21 -0.21
CA HIS A 235 -13.53 -20.16 0.97
C HIS A 235 -13.15 -21.29 1.94
N ASN A 236 -13.25 -21.01 3.25
CA ASN A 236 -12.81 -21.88 4.34
C ASN A 236 -11.28 -22.02 4.47
N LEU A 237 -10.58 -20.88 4.62
CA LEU A 237 -9.14 -20.83 4.86
C LEU A 237 -8.70 -21.63 6.09
N ILE A 238 -9.54 -21.70 7.14
CA ILE A 238 -9.26 -22.51 8.35
C ILE A 238 -9.05 -23.97 7.95
N LYS A 239 -10.00 -24.57 7.22
CA LYS A 239 -9.89 -25.97 6.83
C LYS A 239 -8.73 -26.22 5.87
N ILE A 240 -8.42 -25.27 4.98
CA ILE A 240 -7.25 -25.34 4.10
C ILE A 240 -5.97 -25.45 4.94
N VAL A 241 -5.83 -24.61 5.98
CA VAL A 241 -4.62 -24.60 6.82
C VAL A 241 -4.54 -25.83 7.73
N GLU A 242 -5.66 -26.34 8.26
CA GLU A 242 -5.68 -27.61 9.00
C GLU A 242 -5.19 -28.79 8.14
N LEU A 243 -5.74 -28.93 6.92
CA LEU A 243 -5.35 -30.00 6.00
C LEU A 243 -3.90 -29.84 5.52
N LEU A 244 -3.44 -28.60 5.38
CA LEU A 244 -2.04 -28.30 5.11
C LEU A 244 -1.14 -28.79 6.23
N ASP A 245 -1.45 -28.48 7.49
CA ASP A 245 -0.63 -28.87 8.64
C ASP A 245 -0.55 -30.40 8.81
N GLU A 246 -1.65 -31.09 8.54
CA GLU A 246 -1.70 -32.56 8.56
C GLU A 246 -0.81 -33.20 7.47
N LYS A 247 -0.75 -32.59 6.28
CA LYS A 247 -0.17 -33.23 5.08
C LYS A 247 1.23 -32.76 4.72
N ILE A 248 1.67 -31.61 5.25
CA ILE A 248 2.93 -30.97 4.85
C ILE A 248 4.18 -31.82 5.14
N ASP A 249 4.15 -32.64 6.18
CA ASP A 249 5.27 -33.52 6.52
C ASP A 249 5.39 -34.72 5.56
N GLY A 250 4.31 -35.07 4.85
CA GLY A 250 4.28 -36.16 3.87
C GLY A 250 4.73 -35.78 2.46
N THR A 251 4.68 -34.50 2.08
CA THR A 251 5.16 -34.02 0.79
C THR A 251 5.53 -32.54 0.80
N LYS A 252 6.67 -32.20 0.20
CA LYS A 252 7.12 -30.81 0.00
C LYS A 252 6.74 -30.24 -1.37
N GLU A 253 6.13 -31.05 -2.24
CA GLU A 253 5.69 -30.62 -3.57
C GLU A 253 4.34 -29.92 -3.47
N ILE A 254 4.33 -28.60 -3.70
CA ILE A 254 3.13 -27.75 -3.55
C ILE A 254 1.95 -28.22 -4.41
N ASN A 255 2.21 -28.67 -5.64
CA ASN A 255 1.15 -29.12 -6.53
C ASN A 255 0.44 -30.37 -5.99
N LYS A 256 1.22 -31.33 -5.48
CA LYS A 256 0.69 -32.56 -4.88
C LYS A 256 -0.05 -32.25 -3.57
N LEU A 257 0.52 -31.38 -2.74
CA LEU A 257 -0.10 -30.92 -1.51
C LEU A 257 -1.45 -30.23 -1.78
N ALA A 258 -1.53 -29.39 -2.81
CA ALA A 258 -2.79 -28.78 -3.25
C ALA A 258 -3.82 -29.85 -3.66
N ASP A 259 -3.42 -30.84 -4.46
CA ASP A 259 -4.31 -31.93 -4.89
C ASP A 259 -4.85 -32.74 -3.72
N ASP A 260 -4.00 -33.05 -2.74
CA ASP A 260 -4.41 -33.81 -1.57
C ASP A 260 -5.33 -33.00 -0.64
N ILE A 261 -5.12 -31.68 -0.52
CA ILE A 261 -6.04 -30.77 0.20
C ILE A 261 -7.38 -30.67 -0.53
N ILE A 262 -7.39 -30.45 -1.85
CA ILE A 262 -8.61 -30.28 -2.65
C ILE A 262 -9.57 -31.47 -2.49
N ARG A 263 -9.03 -32.70 -2.46
CA ARG A 263 -9.82 -33.94 -2.31
C ARG A 263 -10.62 -34.00 -1.01
N GLU A 264 -10.18 -33.31 0.04
CA GLU A 264 -10.78 -33.35 1.37
C GLU A 264 -11.51 -32.06 1.75
N LEU A 265 -11.40 -31.01 0.93
CA LEU A 265 -12.20 -29.80 1.11
C LEU A 265 -13.67 -30.11 0.81
N PRO A 266 -14.61 -29.65 1.66
CA PRO A 266 -16.04 -29.80 1.40
C PRO A 266 -16.42 -29.15 0.06
N VAL A 267 -17.43 -29.72 -0.60
CA VAL A 267 -18.00 -29.23 -1.86
C VAL A 267 -18.69 -27.89 -1.62
#